data_AF-A0A2V6X8S9-F1
#
_entry.id   AF-A0A2V6X8S9-F1
#
_cell.length_a   1.000
_cell.length_b   1.000
_cell.length_c   1.000
_cell.angle_alpha   90.00
_cell.angle_beta   90.00
_cell.angle_gamma   90.00
#
_symmetry.space_group_name_H-M   'P 1'
#
loop_
_entity.id
_entity.type
_entity.pdbx_description
1 polymer ?
#
loop_
_entity_poly.entity_id
_entity_poly.type
_entity_poly.pdbx_seq_one_letter_code
_entity_poly.pdbx_strand_id
1 'polypeptide(L)'
;MSPRPWWAKLGHGSLILVATVYCLFPIYFMLVQSLKTPAEDVFGNPFIVVNPTLENFQELFQREGEVRGFVGRALRRSYPFLDWLVNTLVVFAGSVTATVVASVAAGYALGRLRPPGFQWWRRAIFATYIVPQTILFIPLYQVVSALGLDDNMLALLLIYPTMALPFCVWMLSGYFQQLPREVEEAALIEGASRAGAFFRIVLPMSRPVLVAAGIFTLGIVASDFMIASVFLLTPHNQTITAGLGTFDVALDELAAVAGVNLLAIPVVTISAVFARGFVRGLTASMVEGA
;
A
#
# COMPACT_ATOMS: atom_id res chain seq x y z
N MET A 1 0.98 3.89 41.89
CA MET A 1 0.15 4.31 40.74
C MET A 1 -1.30 4.31 41.17
N SER A 2 -1.90 5.48 41.42
CA SER A 2 -3.32 5.59 41.78
C SER A 2 -4.19 5.13 40.61
N PRO A 3 -5.23 4.29 40.83
CA PRO A 3 -6.10 3.83 39.75
C PRO A 3 -6.78 5.03 39.08
N ARG A 4 -6.63 5.13 37.75
CA ARG A 4 -7.28 6.18 36.95
C ARG A 4 -8.79 6.17 37.23
N PRO A 5 -9.42 7.34 37.46
CA PRO A 5 -10.82 7.42 37.78
C PRO A 5 -11.70 6.88 36.63
N TRP A 6 -12.86 6.32 36.99
CA TRP A 6 -13.77 5.64 36.07
C TRP A 6 -14.27 6.54 34.92
N TRP A 7 -14.48 7.84 35.18
CA TRP A 7 -14.87 8.82 34.17
C TRP A 7 -13.77 9.08 33.12
N ALA A 8 -12.49 8.98 33.51
CA ALA A 8 -11.39 9.06 32.56
C ALA A 8 -11.35 7.82 31.66
N LYS A 9 -11.69 6.63 32.18
CA LYS A 9 -11.81 5.41 31.37
C LYS A 9 -12.99 5.48 30.39
N LEU A 10 -14.13 6.04 30.81
CA LEU A 10 -15.28 6.27 29.94
C LEU A 10 -14.96 7.28 28.83
N GLY A 11 -14.27 8.37 29.14
CA GLY A 11 -13.82 9.35 28.15
C GLY A 11 -12.84 8.78 27.12
N HIS A 12 -11.91 7.93 27.55
CA HIS A 12 -11.01 7.23 26.60
C HIS A 12 -11.78 6.23 25.72
N GLY A 13 -12.71 5.47 26.31
CA GLY A 13 -13.54 4.53 25.56
C GLY A 13 -14.40 5.22 24.50
N SER A 14 -15.03 6.36 24.84
CA SER A 14 -15.83 7.13 23.89
C SER A 14 -14.97 7.71 22.76
N LEU A 15 -13.77 8.21 23.06
CA LEU A 15 -12.85 8.73 22.04
C LEU A 15 -12.41 7.63 21.06
N ILE A 16 -12.06 6.45 21.57
CA ILE A 16 -11.69 5.31 20.74
C ILE A 16 -12.87 4.88 19.87
N LEU A 17 -14.10 4.85 20.42
CA LEU A 17 -15.29 4.51 19.66
C LEU A 17 -15.55 5.51 18.54
N VAL A 18 -15.51 6.82 18.82
CA VAL A 18 -15.70 7.87 17.83
C VAL A 18 -14.65 7.78 16.71
N ALA A 19 -13.37 7.60 17.06
CA ALA A 19 -12.31 7.41 16.09
C ALA A 19 -12.53 6.15 15.24
N THR A 20 -12.97 5.05 15.86
CA THR A 20 -13.27 3.79 15.16
C THR A 20 -14.41 3.97 14.16
N VAL A 21 -15.52 4.59 14.58
CA VAL A 21 -16.66 4.87 13.69
C VAL A 21 -16.23 5.78 12.54
N TYR A 22 -15.47 6.83 12.83
CA TYR A 22 -14.95 7.75 11.80
C TYR A 22 -14.07 7.02 10.77
N CYS A 23 -13.17 6.14 11.21
CA CYS A 23 -12.29 5.39 10.30
C CYS A 23 -13.04 4.30 9.49
N LEU A 24 -14.06 3.66 10.07
CA LEU A 24 -14.83 2.60 9.39
C LEU A 24 -15.93 3.16 8.48
N PHE A 25 -16.38 4.39 8.72
CA PHE A 25 -17.49 4.98 7.99
C PHE A 25 -17.26 5.06 6.48
N PRO A 26 -16.10 5.51 5.94
CA PRO A 26 -15.87 5.53 4.50
C PRO A 26 -15.88 4.13 3.86
N ILE A 27 -15.34 3.13 4.57
CA ILE A 27 -15.32 1.74 4.10
C ILE A 27 -16.75 1.20 4.05
N TYR A 28 -17.53 1.44 5.10
CA TYR A 28 -18.95 1.11 5.13
C TYR A 28 -19.72 1.79 4.02
N PHE A 29 -19.51 3.09 3.83
CA PHE A 29 -20.22 3.89 2.83
C PHE A 29 -19.93 3.39 1.41
N MET A 30 -18.65 3.13 1.09
CA MET A 30 -18.27 2.56 -0.21
C MET A 30 -18.85 1.16 -0.42
N LEU A 31 -18.87 0.33 0.62
CA LEU A 31 -19.49 -1.00 0.56
C LEU A 31 -20.99 -0.89 0.25
N VAL A 32 -21.70 0.00 0.94
CA VAL A 32 -23.13 0.24 0.70
C VAL A 32 -23.38 0.73 -0.72
N GLN A 33 -22.64 1.72 -1.21
CA GLN A 33 -22.81 2.22 -2.59
C GLN A 33 -22.58 1.12 -3.64
N SER A 34 -21.55 0.27 -3.47
CA SER A 34 -21.28 -0.80 -4.43
C SER A 34 -22.39 -1.85 -4.58
N LEU A 35 -23.30 -1.93 -3.60
CA LEU A 35 -24.41 -2.89 -3.58
C LEU A 35 -25.73 -2.28 -4.07
N LYS A 36 -25.77 -0.98 -4.40
CA LYS A 36 -26.98 -0.32 -4.86
C LYS A 36 -27.25 -0.54 -6.34
N THR A 37 -28.53 -0.45 -6.70
CA THR A 37 -28.94 -0.25 -8.09
C THR A 37 -28.86 1.23 -8.47
N PRO A 38 -28.74 1.58 -9.77
CA PRO A 38 -28.73 2.98 -10.21
C PRO A 38 -29.95 3.79 -9.73
N ALA A 39 -31.12 3.16 -9.61
CA ALA A 39 -32.33 3.81 -9.09
C ALA A 39 -32.24 4.09 -7.58
N GLU A 40 -31.71 3.16 -6.80
CA GLU A 40 -31.50 3.36 -5.35
C GLU A 40 -30.38 4.34 -5.03
N ASP A 41 -29.40 4.48 -5.92
CA ASP A 41 -28.34 5.47 -5.74
C ASP A 41 -28.87 6.91 -5.91
N VAL A 42 -29.65 7.15 -6.96
CA VAL A 42 -30.17 8.50 -7.27
C VAL A 42 -31.32 8.92 -6.34
N PHE A 43 -32.24 8.00 -6.01
CA PHE A 43 -33.48 8.35 -5.30
C PHE A 43 -33.60 7.74 -3.89
N GLY A 44 -32.69 6.84 -3.52
CA GLY A 44 -32.73 6.12 -2.25
C GLY A 44 -32.00 6.80 -1.11
N ASN A 45 -31.82 6.06 -0.01
CA ASN A 45 -31.07 6.54 1.15
C ASN A 45 -29.55 6.41 0.88
N PRO A 46 -28.73 7.45 1.10
CA PRO A 46 -27.29 7.36 0.89
C PRO A 46 -26.59 6.38 1.83
N PHE A 47 -27.12 6.11 3.02
CA PHE A 47 -26.45 5.30 4.04
C PHE A 47 -26.90 3.84 4.10
N ILE A 48 -28.02 3.48 3.47
CA ILE A 48 -28.60 2.14 3.57
C ILE A 48 -29.00 1.67 2.17
N VAL A 49 -28.70 0.41 1.87
CA VAL A 49 -29.19 -0.29 0.67
C VAL A 49 -30.42 -1.11 1.05
N VAL A 50 -31.49 -1.00 0.26
CA VAL A 50 -32.75 -1.71 0.53
C VAL A 50 -32.79 -3.03 -0.23
N ASN A 51 -32.43 -3.01 -1.51
CA ASN A 51 -32.33 -4.19 -2.35
C ASN A 51 -30.88 -4.38 -2.80
N PRO A 52 -30.02 -5.05 -1.98
CA PRO A 52 -28.62 -5.23 -2.32
C PRO A 52 -28.48 -6.12 -3.56
N THR A 53 -27.69 -5.66 -4.54
CA THR A 53 -27.36 -6.39 -5.76
C THR A 53 -25.85 -6.55 -5.90
N LEU A 54 -25.44 -7.56 -6.66
CA LEU A 54 -24.04 -7.78 -7.05
C LEU A 54 -23.80 -7.41 -8.53
N GLU A 55 -24.72 -6.68 -9.13
CA GLU A 55 -24.69 -6.33 -10.57
C GLU A 55 -23.44 -5.53 -10.92
N ASN A 56 -23.13 -4.51 -10.12
CA ASN A 56 -21.92 -3.68 -10.28
C ASN A 56 -20.63 -4.50 -10.22
N PHE A 57 -20.58 -5.55 -9.39
CA PHE A 57 -19.43 -6.46 -9.34
C PHE A 57 -19.40 -7.38 -10.56
N GLN A 58 -20.55 -7.90 -10.99
CA GLN A 58 -20.64 -8.80 -12.14
C GLN A 58 -20.23 -8.07 -13.43
N GLU A 59 -20.62 -6.81 -13.59
CA GLU A 59 -20.27 -5.97 -14.73
C GLU A 59 -18.75 -5.85 -14.94
N LEU A 60 -17.97 -5.77 -13.85
CA LEU A 60 -16.50 -5.72 -13.94
C LEU A 60 -15.89 -6.99 -14.53
N PHE A 61 -16.49 -8.15 -14.27
CA PHE A 61 -15.96 -9.45 -14.72
C PHE A 61 -16.60 -9.95 -16.03
N GLN A 62 -17.62 -9.25 -16.53
CA GLN A 62 -18.28 -9.63 -17.77
C GLN A 62 -17.34 -9.42 -18.96
N ARG A 63 -17.00 -10.54 -19.60
CA ARG A 63 -16.24 -10.56 -20.86
C ARG A 63 -17.18 -10.23 -22.02
N GLU A 64 -16.60 -9.77 -23.13
CA GLU A 64 -17.34 -9.50 -24.37
C GLU A 64 -18.35 -10.63 -24.70
N GLY A 65 -19.65 -10.32 -24.64
CA GLY A 65 -20.71 -11.19 -25.19
C GLY A 65 -21.73 -11.79 -24.21
N GLU A 66 -21.59 -11.65 -22.89
CA GLU A 66 -22.65 -12.08 -21.95
C GLU A 66 -23.71 -10.97 -21.76
N VAL A 67 -24.96 -11.28 -22.11
CA VAL A 67 -26.08 -10.31 -22.08
C VAL A 67 -26.94 -10.57 -20.84
N ARG A 68 -27.06 -9.57 -19.95
CA ARG A 68 -28.24 -9.43 -19.07
C ARG A 68 -28.66 -7.96 -18.97
N GLY A 69 -29.97 -7.71 -19.14
CA GLY A 69 -30.58 -6.40 -18.93
C GLY A 69 -30.92 -5.60 -20.20
N PHE A 70 -31.95 -4.75 -20.10
CA PHE A 70 -32.53 -3.97 -21.22
C PHE A 70 -31.65 -2.78 -21.64
N VAL A 71 -30.71 -2.35 -20.79
CA VAL A 71 -29.82 -1.19 -21.01
C VAL A 71 -28.49 -1.59 -21.70
N GLY A 72 -28.08 -2.86 -21.62
CA GLY A 72 -26.78 -3.35 -22.10
C GLY A 72 -26.59 -3.46 -23.63
N ARG A 73 -27.56 -3.04 -24.46
CA ARG A 73 -27.42 -3.10 -25.93
C ARG A 73 -26.88 -1.84 -26.59
N ALA A 74 -26.92 -0.67 -25.92
CA ALA A 74 -26.52 0.60 -26.51
C ALA A 74 -25.10 1.06 -26.12
N LEU A 75 -24.55 0.58 -25.00
CA LEU A 75 -23.28 1.03 -24.41
C LEU A 75 -22.41 -0.18 -24.06
N ARG A 76 -21.92 -0.87 -25.08
CA ARG A 76 -21.00 -2.02 -24.94
C ARG A 76 -19.65 -1.50 -24.41
N ARG A 77 -19.35 -1.68 -23.12
CA ARG A 77 -17.98 -1.54 -22.59
C ARG A 77 -17.56 -2.84 -21.90
N SER A 78 -16.51 -3.46 -22.39
CA SER A 78 -15.85 -4.60 -21.75
C SER A 78 -14.60 -4.10 -21.06
N TYR A 79 -14.46 -4.39 -19.77
CA TYR A 79 -13.26 -4.02 -19.01
C TYR A 79 -12.35 -5.25 -18.87
N PRO A 80 -11.05 -5.13 -19.16
CA PRO A 80 -10.08 -6.20 -18.88
C PRO A 80 -9.74 -6.28 -17.39
N PHE A 81 -10.76 -6.35 -16.52
CA PHE A 81 -10.61 -6.25 -15.07
C PHE A 81 -9.80 -7.41 -14.47
N LEU A 82 -9.86 -8.60 -15.07
CA LEU A 82 -9.02 -9.73 -14.66
C LEU A 82 -7.53 -9.44 -14.89
N ASP A 83 -7.21 -8.80 -16.02
CA ASP A 83 -5.84 -8.39 -16.31
C ASP A 83 -5.42 -7.31 -15.31
N TRP A 84 -6.29 -6.35 -15.01
CA TRP A 84 -6.05 -5.33 -13.97
C TRP A 84 -5.76 -5.92 -12.60
N LEU A 85 -6.51 -6.94 -12.19
CA LEU A 85 -6.31 -7.64 -10.93
C LEU A 85 -4.94 -8.32 -10.89
N VAL A 86 -4.58 -9.07 -11.94
CA VAL A 86 -3.29 -9.74 -12.04
C VAL A 86 -2.14 -8.73 -12.02
N ASN A 87 -2.26 -7.66 -12.82
CA ASN A 87 -1.28 -6.59 -12.90
C ASN A 87 -1.07 -5.94 -11.53
N THR A 88 -2.16 -5.60 -10.84
CA THR A 88 -2.12 -5.02 -9.50
C THR A 88 -1.43 -5.94 -8.49
N LEU A 89 -1.74 -7.24 -8.51
CA LEU A 89 -1.10 -8.20 -7.61
C LEU A 89 0.41 -8.33 -7.87
N VAL A 90 0.83 -8.38 -9.14
CA VAL A 90 2.25 -8.46 -9.52
C VAL A 90 2.98 -7.18 -9.11
N VAL A 91 2.40 -6.01 -9.37
CA VAL A 91 2.97 -4.71 -8.95
C VAL A 91 3.08 -4.64 -7.42
N PHE A 92 2.03 -5.03 -6.70
CA PHE A 92 2.04 -5.03 -5.23
C PHE A 92 3.13 -5.94 -4.68
N ALA A 93 3.14 -7.21 -5.10
CA ALA A 93 4.10 -8.19 -4.62
C ALA A 93 5.53 -7.80 -4.99
N GLY A 94 5.76 -7.37 -6.23
CA GLY A 94 7.06 -7.00 -6.72
C GLY A 94 7.60 -5.72 -6.08
N SER A 95 6.80 -4.66 -5.97
CA SER A 95 7.22 -3.40 -5.36
C SER A 95 7.45 -3.55 -3.85
N VAL A 96 6.60 -4.29 -3.13
CA VAL A 96 6.82 -4.60 -1.70
C VAL A 96 8.11 -5.41 -1.53
N THR A 97 8.31 -6.47 -2.32
CA THR A 97 9.50 -7.32 -2.22
C THR A 97 10.77 -6.52 -2.53
N ALA A 98 10.79 -5.79 -3.64
CA ALA A 98 11.93 -4.97 -4.04
C ALA A 98 12.26 -3.91 -2.97
N THR A 99 11.25 -3.22 -2.45
CA THR A 99 11.45 -2.21 -1.40
C THR A 99 11.97 -2.82 -0.12
N VAL A 100 11.37 -3.92 0.37
CA VAL A 100 11.79 -4.57 1.61
C VAL A 100 13.22 -5.09 1.50
N VAL A 101 13.56 -5.78 0.40
CA VAL A 101 14.92 -6.31 0.20
C VAL A 101 15.95 -5.18 0.15
N ALA A 102 15.72 -4.14 -0.66
CA ALA A 102 16.65 -3.02 -0.78
C ALA A 102 16.74 -2.20 0.51
N SER A 103 15.62 -1.97 1.20
CA SER A 103 15.61 -1.23 2.47
C SER A 103 16.25 -2.01 3.62
N VAL A 104 16.16 -3.34 3.62
CA VAL A 104 16.88 -4.20 4.57
C VAL A 104 18.38 -4.09 4.35
N ALA A 105 18.84 -4.19 3.10
CA ALA A 105 20.26 -4.10 2.78
C ALA A 105 20.84 -2.72 3.16
N ALA A 106 20.21 -1.64 2.71
CA ALA A 106 20.65 -0.28 3.00
C ALA A 106 20.46 0.08 4.49
N GLY A 107 19.35 -0.34 5.10
CA GLY A 107 19.07 -0.14 6.52
C GLY A 107 20.09 -0.85 7.40
N TYR A 108 20.46 -2.09 7.07
CA TYR A 108 21.48 -2.84 7.80
C TYR A 108 22.87 -2.19 7.68
N ALA A 109 23.24 -1.73 6.48
CA ALA A 109 24.49 -1.01 6.28
C ALA A 109 24.55 0.26 7.13
N LEU A 110 23.50 1.10 7.10
CA LEU A 110 23.47 2.37 7.81
C LEU A 110 23.28 2.21 9.33
N GLY A 111 22.52 1.22 9.77
CA GLY A 111 22.23 1.01 11.19
C GLY A 111 23.27 0.18 11.92
N ARG A 112 23.81 -0.85 11.25
CA ARG A 112 24.71 -1.84 11.86
C ARG A 112 26.18 -1.62 11.50
N LEU A 113 26.48 -1.56 10.20
CA LEU A 113 27.87 -1.42 9.72
C LEU A 113 28.40 0.00 9.94
N ARG A 114 27.52 1.01 9.93
CA ARG A 114 27.83 2.42 10.20
C ARG A 114 29.06 2.92 9.41
N PRO A 115 29.00 2.90 8.05
CA PRO A 115 30.09 3.42 7.23
C PRO A 115 30.40 4.88 7.57
N PRO A 116 31.59 5.39 7.21
CA PRO A 116 31.95 6.79 7.45
C PRO A 116 30.86 7.74 6.95
N GLY A 117 30.38 8.63 7.83
CA GLY A 117 29.31 9.57 7.50
C GLY A 117 27.89 8.97 7.47
N PHE A 118 27.65 7.78 8.04
CA PHE A 118 26.33 7.13 7.99
C PHE A 118 25.15 8.02 8.43
N GLN A 119 25.34 8.91 9.40
CA GLN A 119 24.30 9.85 9.83
C GLN A 119 23.92 10.84 8.73
N TRP A 120 24.90 11.31 7.95
CA TRP A 120 24.67 12.17 6.81
C TRP A 120 23.91 11.41 5.71
N TRP A 121 24.36 10.21 5.36
CA TRP A 121 23.67 9.36 4.37
C TRP A 121 22.22 9.04 4.78
N ARG A 122 21.99 8.70 6.06
CA ARG A 122 20.65 8.45 6.60
C ARG A 122 19.73 9.66 6.44
N ARG A 123 20.24 10.87 6.74
CA ARG A 123 19.50 12.13 6.57
C ARG A 123 19.30 12.50 5.11
N ALA A 124 20.31 12.32 4.26
CA ALA A 124 20.26 12.64 2.84
C ALA A 124 19.24 11.76 2.11
N ILE A 125 19.25 10.45 2.37
CA ILE A 125 18.25 9.51 1.83
C ILE A 125 16.85 9.91 2.30
N PHE A 126 16.66 10.23 3.57
CA PHE A 126 15.34 10.65 4.06
C PHE A 126 14.90 12.00 3.46
N ALA A 127 15.83 12.93 3.23
CA ALA A 127 15.53 14.24 2.66
C ALA A 127 14.97 14.17 1.24
N THR A 128 15.28 13.13 0.46
CA THR A 128 14.68 12.96 -0.88
C THR A 128 13.17 12.71 -0.81
N TYR A 129 12.66 12.25 0.33
CA TYR A 129 11.22 12.07 0.56
C TYR A 129 10.44 13.38 0.63
N ILE A 130 11.12 14.50 0.90
CA ILE A 130 10.49 15.84 0.95
C ILE A 130 10.12 16.32 -0.46
N VAL A 131 10.77 15.78 -1.50
CA VAL A 131 10.52 16.17 -2.88
C VAL A 131 9.11 15.71 -3.29
N PRO A 132 8.24 16.64 -3.73
CA PRO A 132 6.93 16.27 -4.23
C PRO A 132 7.05 15.32 -5.42
N GLN A 133 6.44 14.14 -5.28
CA GLN A 133 6.52 13.08 -6.27
C GLN A 133 5.95 13.48 -7.63
N THR A 134 4.99 14.42 -7.64
CA THR A 134 4.40 15.00 -8.85
C THR A 134 5.40 15.75 -9.73
N ILE A 135 6.47 16.31 -9.16
CA ILE A 135 7.51 17.03 -9.92
C ILE A 135 8.47 16.04 -10.60
N LEU A 136 8.63 14.85 -10.02
CA LEU A 136 9.50 13.80 -10.56
C LEU A 136 8.92 13.10 -11.80
N PHE A 137 7.72 13.48 -12.21
CA PHE A 137 6.99 12.82 -13.27
C PHE A 137 7.68 12.87 -14.63
N ILE A 138 8.03 14.08 -15.11
CA ILE A 138 8.75 14.28 -16.37
C ILE A 138 10.11 13.55 -16.39
N PRO A 139 10.98 13.71 -15.37
CA PRO A 139 12.27 13.02 -15.40
C PRO A 139 12.13 11.49 -15.29
N LEU A 140 11.17 10.98 -14.53
CA LEU A 140 10.91 9.53 -14.50
C LEU A 140 10.44 9.01 -15.86
N TYR A 141 9.59 9.77 -16.56
CA TYR A 141 9.16 9.41 -17.92
C TYR A 141 10.35 9.33 -18.88
N GLN A 142 11.26 10.30 -18.84
CA GLN A 142 12.48 10.26 -19.66
C GLN A 142 13.34 9.02 -19.37
N VAL A 143 13.49 8.62 -18.10
CA VAL A 143 14.24 7.42 -17.72
C VAL A 143 13.57 6.15 -18.22
N VAL A 144 12.26 6.01 -18.01
CA VAL A 144 11.49 4.83 -18.45
C VAL A 144 11.53 4.68 -19.96
N SER A 145 11.35 5.78 -20.70
CA SER A 145 11.41 5.79 -22.15
C SER A 145 12.81 5.48 -22.67
N ALA A 146 13.86 6.02 -22.03
CA ALA A 146 15.24 5.67 -22.37
C ALA A 146 15.58 4.18 -22.12
N LEU A 147 14.89 3.54 -21.17
CA LEU A 147 15.01 2.11 -20.90
C LEU A 147 14.11 1.25 -21.81
N GLY A 148 13.27 1.85 -22.65
CA GLY A 148 12.31 1.14 -23.50
C GLY A 148 11.25 0.39 -22.70
N LEU A 149 10.89 0.90 -21.51
CA LEU A 149 9.91 0.31 -20.61
C LEU A 149 8.53 0.99 -20.71
N ASP A 150 8.27 1.64 -21.85
CA ASP A 150 6.97 2.26 -22.15
C ASP A 150 5.87 1.20 -22.19
N ASP A 151 4.70 1.51 -21.60
CA ASP A 151 3.55 0.60 -21.52
C ASP A 151 3.86 -0.76 -20.86
N ASN A 152 4.86 -0.78 -19.96
CA ASN A 152 5.33 -2.00 -19.32
C ASN A 152 5.29 -1.88 -17.79
N MET A 153 4.73 -2.91 -17.15
CA MET A 153 4.59 -2.97 -15.70
C MET A 153 5.94 -2.99 -14.94
N LEU A 154 7.03 -3.34 -15.62
CA LEU A 154 8.40 -3.19 -15.11
C LEU A 154 8.73 -1.72 -14.76
N ALA A 155 8.15 -0.74 -15.45
CA ALA A 155 8.31 0.67 -15.11
C ALA A 155 7.83 0.95 -13.67
N LEU A 156 6.66 0.42 -13.31
CA LEU A 156 6.09 0.58 -11.96
C LEU A 156 6.91 -0.15 -10.89
N LEU A 157 7.42 -1.34 -11.22
CA LEU A 157 8.30 -2.11 -10.35
C LEU A 157 9.63 -1.41 -10.06
N LEU A 158 10.09 -0.52 -10.94
CA LEU A 158 11.25 0.33 -10.71
C LEU A 158 10.88 1.62 -9.96
N ILE A 159 9.80 2.28 -10.34
CA ILE A 159 9.42 3.58 -9.79
C ILE A 159 8.96 3.45 -8.34
N TYR A 160 7.99 2.58 -8.03
CA TYR A 160 7.39 2.56 -6.69
C TYR A 160 8.38 2.29 -5.55
N PRO A 161 9.38 1.39 -5.69
CA PRO A 161 10.41 1.26 -4.67
C PRO A 161 11.17 2.56 -4.41
N THR A 162 11.49 3.36 -5.43
CA THR A 162 12.20 4.64 -5.21
C THR A 162 11.40 5.62 -4.35
N MET A 163 10.08 5.51 -4.37
CA MET A 163 9.18 6.35 -3.57
C MET A 163 9.11 5.90 -2.11
N ALA A 164 9.10 4.59 -1.88
CA ALA A 164 8.98 4.01 -0.54
C ALA A 164 10.34 3.86 0.19
N LEU A 165 11.43 3.68 -0.56
CA LEU A 165 12.76 3.44 -0.03
C LEU A 165 13.26 4.49 0.96
N PRO A 166 13.13 5.81 0.72
CA PRO A 166 13.62 6.83 1.66
C PRO A 166 13.14 6.64 3.09
N PHE A 167 11.83 6.42 3.24
CA PHE A 167 11.21 6.20 4.53
C PHE A 167 11.55 4.81 5.10
N CYS A 168 11.45 3.75 4.29
CA CYS A 168 11.73 2.39 4.73
C CYS A 168 13.19 2.20 5.17
N VAL A 169 14.16 2.76 4.44
CA VAL A 169 15.60 2.73 4.80
C VAL A 169 15.83 3.48 6.10
N TRP A 170 15.26 4.68 6.25
CA TRP A 170 15.38 5.44 7.48
C TRP A 170 14.83 4.66 8.68
N MET A 171 13.62 4.13 8.57
CA MET A 171 12.94 3.34 9.60
C MET A 171 13.72 2.07 9.98
N LEU A 172 14.14 1.26 8.99
CA LEU A 172 14.93 0.05 9.21
C LEU A 172 16.29 0.37 9.81
N SER A 173 16.97 1.41 9.33
CA SER A 173 18.27 1.82 9.87
C SER A 173 18.18 2.28 11.33
N GLY A 174 17.09 2.93 11.74
CA GLY A 174 16.83 3.30 13.14
C GLY A 174 16.57 2.06 14.00
N TYR A 175 15.78 1.10 13.49
CA TYR A 175 15.56 -0.18 14.17
C TYR A 175 16.85 -0.98 14.38
N PHE A 176 17.68 -1.12 13.34
CA PHE A 176 18.93 -1.87 13.43
C PHE A 176 19.96 -1.24 14.38
N GLN A 177 19.87 0.06 14.67
CA GLN A 177 20.72 0.73 15.66
C GLN A 177 20.40 0.31 17.09
N GLN A 178 19.14 -0.03 17.36
CA GLN A 178 18.66 -0.38 18.70
C GLN A 178 18.78 -1.87 19.02
N LEU A 179 18.94 -2.71 17.99
CA LEU A 179 19.16 -4.13 18.21
C LEU A 179 20.46 -4.34 19.02
N PRO A 180 20.44 -5.11 20.13
CA PRO A 180 21.64 -5.36 20.92
C PRO A 180 22.75 -5.98 20.06
N ARG A 181 23.98 -5.46 20.21
CA ARG A 181 25.15 -5.99 19.46
C ARG A 181 25.58 -7.36 19.94
N GLU A 182 25.43 -7.59 21.24
CA GLU A 182 25.79 -8.82 21.93
C GLU A 182 25.14 -10.07 21.33
N VAL A 183 23.90 -9.98 20.84
CA VAL A 183 23.18 -11.14 20.27
C VAL A 183 23.82 -11.61 18.96
N GLU A 184 24.34 -10.69 18.15
CA GLU A 184 25.06 -11.03 16.92
C GLU A 184 26.48 -11.49 17.23
N GLU A 185 27.16 -10.83 18.17
CA GLU A 185 28.51 -11.18 18.60
C GLU A 185 28.57 -12.58 19.22
N ALA A 186 27.57 -12.97 20.03
CA ALA A 186 27.43 -14.31 20.57
C ALA A 186 27.37 -15.37 19.46
N ALA A 187 26.61 -15.10 18.40
CA ALA A 187 26.52 -16.02 17.26
C ALA A 187 27.84 -16.14 16.49
N LEU A 188 28.58 -15.05 16.36
CA LEU A 188 29.91 -15.07 15.74
C LEU A 188 30.90 -15.89 16.60
N ILE A 189 30.80 -15.80 17.94
CA ILE A 189 31.60 -16.61 18.88
C ILE A 189 31.24 -18.10 18.75
N GLU A 190 29.97 -18.43 18.53
CA GLU A 190 29.50 -19.79 18.23
C GLU A 190 29.88 -20.30 16.82
N GLY A 191 30.65 -19.52 16.06
CA GLY A 191 31.17 -19.91 14.73
C GLY A 191 30.23 -19.59 13.56
N ALA A 192 29.16 -18.82 13.78
CA ALA A 192 28.35 -18.33 12.67
C ALA A 192 29.14 -17.33 11.80
N SER A 193 28.97 -17.39 10.49
CA SER A 193 29.43 -16.31 9.61
C SER A 193 28.58 -15.05 9.79
N ARG A 194 29.07 -13.88 9.40
CA ARG A 194 28.29 -12.62 9.45
C ARG A 194 26.97 -12.72 8.68
N ALA A 195 26.98 -13.33 7.50
CA ALA A 195 25.77 -13.60 6.73
C ALA A 195 24.85 -14.59 7.47
N GLY A 196 25.41 -15.63 8.10
CA GLY A 196 24.66 -16.57 8.92
C GLY A 196 23.98 -15.91 10.11
N ALA A 197 24.70 -15.07 10.86
CA ALA A 197 24.16 -14.29 11.97
C ALA A 197 23.06 -13.32 11.49
N PHE A 198 23.27 -12.66 10.36
CA PHE A 198 22.27 -11.78 9.76
C PHE A 198 20.96 -12.51 9.44
N PHE A 199 21.01 -13.60 8.66
CA PHE A 199 19.80 -14.30 8.22
C PHE A 199 19.11 -15.10 9.33
N ARG A 200 19.85 -15.60 10.32
CA ARG A 200 19.29 -16.45 11.39
C ARG A 200 18.86 -15.67 12.62
N ILE A 201 19.40 -14.47 12.85
CA ILE A 201 19.16 -13.71 14.09
C ILE A 201 18.61 -12.32 13.76
N VAL A 202 19.39 -11.49 13.08
CA VAL A 202 19.03 -10.08 12.86
C VAL A 202 17.74 -9.95 12.04
N LEU A 203 17.62 -10.69 10.94
CA LEU A 203 16.47 -10.62 10.06
C LEU A 203 15.17 -11.14 10.73
N PRO A 204 15.15 -12.31 11.41
CA PRO A 204 13.98 -12.74 12.18
C PRO A 204 13.58 -11.80 13.32
N MET A 205 14.54 -11.22 14.03
CA MET A 205 14.27 -10.21 15.07
C MET A 205 13.68 -8.92 14.49
N SER A 206 13.89 -8.66 13.21
CA SER A 206 13.41 -7.46 12.52
C SER A 206 12.01 -7.61 11.93
N ARG A 207 11.34 -8.76 12.10
CA ARG A 207 9.97 -9.00 11.60
C ARG A 207 8.99 -7.84 11.82
N PRO A 208 8.91 -7.18 13.00
CA PRO A 208 7.99 -6.07 13.19
C PRO A 208 8.24 -4.89 12.25
N VAL A 209 9.51 -4.51 12.06
CA VAL A 209 9.87 -3.39 11.17
C VAL A 209 9.80 -3.78 9.69
N LEU A 210 10.03 -5.06 9.34
CA LEU A 210 9.80 -5.57 7.98
C LEU A 210 8.32 -5.49 7.60
N VAL A 211 7.44 -5.88 8.53
CA VAL A 211 5.99 -5.73 8.37
C VAL A 211 5.62 -4.26 8.23
N ALA A 212 6.25 -3.38 9.03
CA ALA A 212 6.02 -1.95 8.93
C ALA A 212 6.37 -1.39 7.54
N ALA A 213 7.54 -1.80 7.01
CA ALA A 213 8.00 -1.39 5.68
C ALA A 213 7.07 -1.92 4.58
N GLY A 214 6.63 -3.18 4.69
CA GLY A 214 5.70 -3.79 3.75
C GLY A 214 4.35 -3.07 3.69
N ILE A 215 3.73 -2.77 4.84
CA ILE A 215 2.47 -2.03 4.89
C ILE A 215 2.65 -0.62 4.33
N PHE A 216 3.74 0.06 4.66
CA PHE A 216 4.02 1.40 4.16
C PHE A 216 4.13 1.41 2.62
N THR A 217 4.92 0.49 2.05
CA THR A 217 5.04 0.34 0.60
C THR A 217 3.70 -0.02 -0.04
N LEU A 218 2.94 -0.95 0.57
CA LEU A 218 1.62 -1.33 0.08
C LEU A 218 0.67 -0.12 0.02
N GLY A 219 0.70 0.74 1.04
CA GLY A 219 -0.10 1.97 1.06
C GLY A 219 0.24 2.92 -0.09
N ILE A 220 1.53 3.13 -0.37
CA ILE A 220 1.98 3.95 -1.51
C ILE A 220 1.44 3.39 -2.82
N VAL A 221 1.68 2.10 -3.08
CA VAL A 221 1.32 1.46 -4.35
C VAL A 221 -0.21 1.36 -4.52
N ALA A 222 -0.95 1.07 -3.45
CA ALA A 222 -2.41 0.96 -3.51
C ALA A 222 -3.13 2.29 -3.70
N SER A 223 -2.50 3.40 -3.30
CA SER A 223 -3.06 4.75 -3.47
C SER A 223 -2.71 5.39 -4.82
N ASP A 224 -1.76 4.81 -5.57
CA ASP A 224 -1.29 5.44 -6.79
C ASP A 224 -2.19 5.16 -7.99
N PHE A 225 -2.68 6.25 -8.56
CA PHE A 225 -3.38 6.29 -9.85
C PHE A 225 -2.49 6.96 -10.91
N MET A 226 -1.85 8.07 -10.56
CA MET A 226 -1.23 8.98 -11.52
C MET A 226 -0.03 8.37 -12.26
N ILE A 227 0.85 7.65 -11.56
CA ILE A 227 2.02 7.02 -12.20
C ILE A 227 1.52 5.84 -13.04
N ALA A 228 0.69 4.97 -12.48
CA ALA A 228 0.13 3.84 -13.23
C ALA A 228 -0.57 4.28 -14.53
N SER A 229 -1.40 5.32 -14.52
CA SER A 229 -2.16 5.76 -15.70
C SER A 229 -1.34 6.35 -16.84
N VAL A 230 -0.11 6.82 -16.58
CA VAL A 230 0.73 7.39 -17.64
C VAL A 230 1.78 6.41 -18.14
N PHE A 231 2.20 5.48 -17.30
CA PHE A 231 3.15 4.45 -17.71
C PHE A 231 2.47 3.21 -18.30
N LEU A 232 1.17 2.99 -18.03
CA LEU A 232 0.38 1.87 -18.54
C LEU A 232 -0.75 2.43 -19.42
N LEU A 233 -0.49 2.50 -20.72
CA LEU A 233 -1.36 3.13 -21.71
C LEU A 233 -2.35 2.13 -22.32
N THR A 234 -1.92 0.88 -22.53
CA THR A 234 -2.78 -0.16 -23.08
C THR A 234 -3.77 -0.63 -22.01
N PRO A 235 -5.09 -0.71 -22.30
CA PRO A 235 -6.09 -1.10 -21.31
C PRO A 235 -5.78 -2.42 -20.59
N HIS A 236 -5.28 -3.44 -21.28
CA HIS A 236 -4.91 -4.73 -20.67
C HIS A 236 -3.69 -4.66 -19.74
N ASN A 237 -2.84 -3.64 -19.86
CA ASN A 237 -1.63 -3.50 -19.06
C ASN A 237 -1.85 -2.68 -17.79
N GLN A 238 -3.02 -2.05 -17.62
CA GLN A 238 -3.33 -1.19 -16.49
C GLN A 238 -3.48 -1.95 -15.17
N THR A 239 -3.28 -1.25 -14.05
CA THR A 239 -3.68 -1.70 -12.72
C THR A 239 -5.15 -1.37 -12.47
N ILE A 240 -5.74 -1.90 -11.38
CA ILE A 240 -7.12 -1.59 -10.99
C ILE A 240 -7.27 -0.08 -10.79
N THR A 241 -6.34 0.58 -10.10
CA THR A 241 -6.41 2.03 -9.85
C THR A 241 -6.40 2.82 -11.16
N ALA A 242 -5.49 2.50 -12.09
CA ALA A 242 -5.40 3.17 -13.38
C ALA A 242 -6.61 2.91 -14.27
N GLY A 243 -7.05 1.65 -14.36
CA GLY A 243 -8.17 1.24 -15.21
C GLY A 243 -9.50 1.84 -14.75
N LEU A 244 -9.79 1.81 -13.44
CA LEU A 244 -11.01 2.42 -12.90
C LEU A 244 -11.03 3.94 -13.07
N GLY A 245 -9.87 4.61 -13.09
CA GLY A 245 -9.82 6.05 -13.37
C GLY A 245 -10.14 6.42 -14.82
N THR A 246 -10.30 5.45 -15.72
CA THR A 246 -10.82 5.68 -17.09
C THR A 246 -12.34 5.62 -17.17
N PHE A 247 -13.02 5.25 -16.07
CA PHE A 247 -14.48 5.13 -16.04
C PHE A 247 -15.14 6.49 -16.19
N ASP A 248 -16.25 6.53 -16.92
CA ASP A 248 -17.04 7.74 -17.04
C ASP A 248 -17.87 7.94 -15.77
N VAL A 249 -17.62 9.05 -15.07
CA VAL A 249 -18.29 9.38 -13.80
C VAL A 249 -19.81 9.42 -13.94
N ALA A 250 -20.35 9.71 -15.13
CA ALA A 250 -21.80 9.79 -15.31
C ALA A 250 -22.49 8.43 -15.56
N LEU A 251 -21.73 7.40 -15.97
CA LEU A 251 -22.30 6.14 -16.46
C LEU A 251 -21.86 4.92 -15.64
N ASP A 252 -20.61 4.91 -15.19
CA ASP A 252 -19.96 3.71 -14.65
C ASP A 252 -19.63 3.88 -13.15
N GLU A 253 -20.20 4.88 -12.46
CA GLU A 253 -19.84 5.25 -11.07
C GLU A 253 -19.97 4.07 -10.10
N LEU A 254 -21.08 3.34 -10.13
CA LEU A 254 -21.32 2.22 -9.20
C LEU A 254 -20.40 1.02 -9.47
N ALA A 255 -20.09 0.74 -10.74
CA ALA A 255 -19.10 -0.26 -11.13
C ALA A 255 -17.68 0.16 -10.70
N ALA A 256 -17.34 1.45 -10.83
CA ALA A 256 -16.08 1.98 -10.32
C ALA A 256 -15.96 1.80 -8.80
N VAL A 257 -17.02 2.12 -8.05
CA VAL A 257 -17.05 1.94 -6.59
C VAL A 257 -16.92 0.46 -6.20
N ALA A 258 -17.57 -0.45 -6.93
CA ALA A 258 -17.40 -1.89 -6.74
C ALA A 258 -15.94 -2.32 -6.98
N GLY A 259 -15.30 -1.81 -8.03
CA GLY A 259 -13.89 -2.08 -8.35
C GLY A 259 -12.94 -1.54 -7.27
N VAL A 260 -13.20 -0.34 -6.76
CA VAL A 260 -12.45 0.25 -5.63
C VAL A 260 -12.56 -0.64 -4.39
N ASN A 261 -13.74 -1.18 -4.08
CA ASN A 261 -13.91 -2.09 -2.95
C ASN A 261 -13.13 -3.40 -3.12
N LEU A 262 -13.07 -3.96 -4.34
CA LEU A 262 -12.29 -5.16 -4.64
C LEU A 262 -10.78 -4.95 -4.39
N LEU A 263 -10.28 -3.72 -4.54
CA LEU A 263 -8.91 -3.36 -4.21
C LEU A 263 -8.74 -3.01 -2.72
N ALA A 264 -9.60 -2.15 -2.20
CA ALA A 264 -9.44 -1.54 -0.88
C ALA A 264 -9.67 -2.54 0.26
N ILE A 265 -10.68 -3.42 0.16
CA ILE A 265 -11.01 -4.37 1.23
C ILE A 265 -9.82 -5.31 1.54
N PRO A 266 -9.19 -5.98 0.55
CA PRO A 266 -8.01 -6.79 0.80
C PRO A 266 -6.84 -5.99 1.39
N VAL A 267 -6.54 -4.80 0.87
CA VAL A 267 -5.44 -3.95 1.35
C VAL A 267 -5.65 -3.52 2.80
N VAL A 268 -6.86 -3.06 3.14
CA VAL A 268 -7.22 -2.69 4.51
C VAL A 268 -7.17 -3.91 5.42
N THR A 269 -7.65 -5.07 4.98
CA THR A 269 -7.64 -6.31 5.78
C THR A 269 -6.21 -6.76 6.09
N ILE A 270 -5.33 -6.79 5.08
CA ILE A 270 -3.90 -7.09 5.26
C ILE A 270 -3.29 -6.09 6.23
N SER A 271 -3.51 -4.79 6.00
CA SER A 271 -2.98 -3.73 6.87
C SER A 271 -3.46 -3.86 8.31
N ALA A 272 -4.74 -4.20 8.54
CA ALA A 272 -5.33 -4.38 9.86
C ALA A 272 -4.75 -5.60 10.59
N VAL A 273 -4.60 -6.74 9.92
CA VAL A 273 -3.99 -7.96 10.48
C VAL A 273 -2.56 -7.68 10.94
N PHE A 274 -1.82 -6.89 10.17
CA PHE A 274 -0.42 -6.58 10.42
C PHE A 274 -0.17 -5.27 11.18
N ALA A 275 -1.21 -4.52 11.53
CA ALA A 275 -1.13 -3.19 12.15
C ALA A 275 -0.33 -3.19 13.47
N ARG A 276 -0.45 -4.25 14.28
CA ARG A 276 0.33 -4.37 15.53
C ARG A 276 1.84 -4.42 15.25
N GLY A 277 2.25 -5.08 14.17
CA GLY A 277 3.64 -5.13 13.73
C GLY A 277 4.12 -3.76 13.27
N PHE A 278 3.30 -3.06 12.46
CA PHE A 278 3.58 -1.70 11.98
C PHE A 278 3.81 -0.70 13.12
N VAL A 279 2.90 -0.65 14.10
CA VAL A 279 3.02 0.26 15.26
C VAL A 279 4.27 -0.06 16.08
N ARG A 280 4.56 -1.34 16.33
CA ARG A 280 5.77 -1.76 17.05
C ARG A 280 7.05 -1.41 16.28
N GLY A 281 7.07 -1.60 14.96
CA GLY A 281 8.21 -1.29 14.11
C GLY A 281 8.53 0.21 14.09
N LEU A 282 7.51 1.05 13.91
CA LEU A 282 7.65 2.51 13.94
C LEU A 282 8.06 3.06 15.30
N THR A 283 7.41 2.58 16.37
CA THR A 283 7.74 3.02 17.72
C THR A 283 9.17 2.65 18.08
N ALA A 284 9.61 1.44 17.76
CA ALA A 284 11.00 1.05 17.91
C ALA A 284 11.91 2.02 17.13
N SER A 285 11.70 2.24 15.84
CA SER A 285 12.60 3.12 15.07
C SER A 285 12.65 4.59 15.56
N MET A 286 11.60 5.09 16.22
CA MET A 286 11.49 6.48 16.66
C MET A 286 12.19 6.81 17.99
N VAL A 287 12.57 5.83 18.81
CA VAL A 287 13.18 6.06 20.14
C VAL A 287 14.54 6.79 20.09
N GLU A 288 15.17 6.91 18.91
CA GLU A 288 16.40 7.69 18.69
C GLU A 288 16.17 9.08 18.06
N GLY A 289 14.92 9.48 17.82
CA GLY A 289 14.58 10.80 17.24
C GLY A 289 14.39 11.92 18.26
N ALA A 290 14.45 11.63 19.56
CA ALA A 290 14.26 12.55 20.67
C ALA A 290 15.57 12.78 21.45
#